data_AF-A0A564Q031-F1
#
_entry.id   AF-A0A564Q031-F1
#
_cell.length_a   1.000
_cell.length_b   1.000
_cell.length_c   1.000
_cell.angle_alpha   90.00
_cell.angle_beta   90.00
_cell.angle_gamma   90.00
#
_symmetry.space_group_name_H-M   'P 1'
#
loop_
_entity.id
_entity.type
_entity.pdbx_description
1 polymer ?
#
loop_
_entity_poly.entity_id
_entity_poly.type
_entity_poly.pdbx_seq_one_letter_code
_entity_poly.pdbx_strand_id
1 'polypeptide(L)'
;MLEKIERCEDLLCRCTVAIFSSSLSEILFKIGFKNIKEAVFKRDKKYMKNILKRCDIIISGHKDERFLCEMASDLGIPLITGKVITVILPDGYDYDDLDLSRFEGLKFDPYSHLIIRYLQAFEAFKVLTGAERPTFAPMAIKINEEIEMIDLIKSQS
;
A
#
# COMPACT_ATOMS: atom_id res chain seq x y z
N MET A 1 14.31 -18.60 -15.99
CA MET A 1 14.33 -18.16 -14.58
C MET A 1 15.11 -16.87 -14.43
N LEU A 2 16.34 -16.79 -14.95
CA LEU A 2 17.13 -15.55 -15.02
C LEU A 2 16.40 -14.40 -15.73
N GLU A 3 15.79 -14.65 -16.90
CA GLU A 3 15.01 -13.63 -17.63
C GLU A 3 13.81 -13.09 -16.84
N LYS A 4 13.18 -13.89 -15.96
CA LYS A 4 12.08 -13.43 -15.11
C LYS A 4 12.59 -12.50 -14.01
N ILE A 5 13.78 -12.78 -13.48
CA ILE A 5 14.41 -11.98 -12.42
C ILE A 5 14.85 -10.63 -13.00
N GLU A 6 15.55 -10.62 -14.13
CA GLU A 6 15.96 -9.39 -14.82
C GLU A 6 14.75 -8.52 -15.21
N ARG A 7 13.65 -9.14 -15.65
CA ARG A 7 12.41 -8.43 -15.95
C ARG A 7 11.80 -7.76 -14.70
N CYS A 8 11.80 -8.45 -13.57
CA CYS A 8 11.31 -7.85 -12.32
C CYS A 8 12.20 -6.68 -11.89
N GLU A 9 13.52 -6.82 -11.98
CA GLU A 9 14.46 -5.75 -11.64
C GLU A 9 14.27 -4.50 -12.51
N ASP A 10 14.08 -4.65 -13.83
CA ASP A 10 13.78 -3.53 -14.73
C ASP A 10 12.47 -2.83 -14.34
N LEU A 11 11.42 -3.59 -14.05
CA LEU A 11 10.13 -3.03 -13.63
C LEU A 11 10.28 -2.22 -12.32
N LEU A 12 10.92 -2.79 -11.30
CA LEU A 12 11.14 -2.10 -10.01
C LEU A 12 11.97 -0.82 -10.15
N CYS A 13 12.90 -0.79 -11.12
CA CYS A 13 13.71 0.40 -11.40
C CYS A 13 12.93 1.51 -12.13
N ARG A 14 11.82 1.18 -12.79
CA ARG A 14 11.02 2.12 -13.60
C ARG A 14 9.78 2.62 -12.88
N CYS A 15 9.22 1.81 -11.98
CA CYS A 15 8.06 2.19 -11.20
C CYS A 15 8.40 3.27 -10.16
N THR A 16 7.46 4.18 -9.95
CA THR A 16 7.49 5.22 -8.91
C THR A 16 6.54 4.85 -7.78
N VAL A 17 7.10 4.64 -6.58
CA VAL A 17 6.36 4.28 -5.37
C VAL A 17 6.21 5.50 -4.48
N ALA A 18 4.98 5.97 -4.26
CA ALA A 18 4.72 7.03 -3.31
C ALA A 18 4.55 6.46 -1.90
N ILE A 19 5.27 7.00 -0.92
CA ILE A 19 5.18 6.57 0.47
C ILE A 19 4.95 7.74 1.42
N PHE A 20 4.29 7.47 2.54
CA PHE A 20 4.03 8.44 3.61
C PHE A 20 4.72 8.07 4.94
N SER A 21 5.78 7.25 4.87
CA SER A 21 6.60 6.83 6.01
C SER A 21 8.03 6.60 5.57
N SER A 22 8.99 7.35 6.11
CA SER A 22 10.42 7.29 5.74
C SER A 22 11.07 5.93 6.02
N SER A 23 10.62 5.21 7.05
CA SER A 23 11.09 3.87 7.38
C SER A 23 10.92 2.83 6.26
N LEU A 24 9.99 3.06 5.34
CA LEU A 24 9.70 2.15 4.25
C LEU A 24 10.66 2.33 3.06
N SER A 25 11.27 3.52 2.91
CA SER A 25 12.22 3.81 1.82
C SER A 25 13.39 2.84 1.80
N GLU A 26 14.00 2.58 2.96
CA GLU A 26 15.16 1.70 3.06
C GLU A 26 14.80 0.25 2.67
N ILE A 27 13.62 -0.22 3.10
CA ILE A 27 13.13 -1.57 2.79
C ILE A 27 12.86 -1.71 1.30
N LEU A 28 12.16 -0.74 0.71
CA LEU A 28 11.89 -0.72 -0.73
C LEU A 28 13.19 -0.68 -1.55
N PHE A 29 14.17 0.12 -1.14
CA PHE A 29 15.46 0.20 -1.82
C PHE A 29 16.21 -1.14 -1.80
N LYS A 30 16.19 -1.84 -0.65
CA LYS A 30 16.80 -3.19 -0.52
C LYS A 30 16.11 -4.24 -1.38
N ILE A 31 14.80 -4.11 -1.61
CA ILE A 31 14.01 -4.99 -2.49
C ILE A 31 14.26 -4.69 -3.98
N GLY A 32 14.81 -3.51 -4.30
CA GLY A 32 15.21 -3.15 -5.66
C GLY A 32 14.50 -1.93 -6.23
N PHE A 33 13.53 -1.34 -5.53
CA PHE A 33 12.87 -0.11 -5.97
C PHE A 33 13.85 1.07 -5.99
N LYS A 34 13.85 1.83 -7.08
CA LYS A 34 14.76 2.98 -7.24
C LYS A 34 14.07 4.33 -7.18
N ASN A 35 12.83 4.44 -7.68
CA ASN A 35 12.09 5.70 -7.67
C ASN A 35 11.09 5.73 -6.51
N ILE A 36 11.58 6.10 -5.33
CA ILE A 36 10.76 6.20 -4.12
C ILE A 36 10.45 7.68 -3.87
N LYS A 37 9.17 8.02 -3.80
CA LYS A 37 8.69 9.38 -3.53
C LYS A 37 8.17 9.47 -2.11
N GLU A 38 9.00 10.01 -1.22
CA GLU A 38 8.59 10.37 0.14
C GLU A 38 7.67 11.60 0.10
N ALA A 39 6.37 11.37 0.21
CA ALA A 39 5.34 12.40 0.12
C ALA A 39 4.98 12.92 1.52
N VAL A 40 4.82 14.24 1.62
CA VAL A 40 4.24 14.87 2.82
C VAL A 40 2.74 14.92 2.66
N PHE A 41 2.02 14.29 3.57
CA PHE A 41 0.56 14.31 3.56
C PHE A 41 0.04 15.72 3.83
N LYS A 42 -0.90 16.18 3.00
CA LYS A 42 -1.73 17.37 3.25
C LYS A 42 -3.16 17.06 2.86
N ARG A 43 -4.13 17.52 3.66
CA ARG A 43 -5.55 17.37 3.36
C ARG A 43 -6.03 18.40 2.31
N ASP A 44 -5.37 18.39 1.15
CA ASP A 44 -5.66 19.23 -0.02
C ASP A 44 -5.61 18.34 -1.27
N LYS A 45 -6.77 18.14 -1.91
CA LYS A 45 -6.91 17.26 -3.07
C LYS A 45 -6.05 17.71 -4.25
N LYS A 46 -5.95 19.02 -4.53
CA LYS A 46 -5.19 19.53 -5.67
C LYS A 46 -3.69 19.32 -5.44
N TYR A 47 -3.22 19.61 -4.24
CA TYR A 47 -1.83 19.35 -3.85
C TYR A 47 -1.52 17.86 -3.94
N MET A 48 -2.35 17.02 -3.33
CA MET A 48 -2.11 15.58 -3.27
C MET A 48 -2.17 14.93 -4.65
N LYS A 49 -3.13 15.29 -5.52
CA LYS A 49 -3.16 14.82 -6.91
C LYS A 49 -1.89 15.19 -7.66
N ASN A 50 -1.39 16.41 -7.51
CA ASN A 50 -0.15 16.83 -8.17
C ASN A 50 1.08 16.06 -7.68
N ILE A 51 1.14 15.78 -6.38
CA ILE A 51 2.22 14.97 -5.78
C ILE A 51 2.11 13.50 -6.19
N LEU A 52 0.90 12.94 -6.27
CA LEU A 52 0.71 11.52 -6.58
C LEU A 52 0.66 11.24 -8.09
N LYS A 53 0.52 12.27 -8.93
CA LYS A 53 0.56 12.14 -10.38
C LYS A 53 1.85 11.44 -10.84
N ARG A 54 1.71 10.47 -11.75
CA ARG A 54 2.78 9.62 -12.29
C ARG A 54 3.42 8.66 -11.27
N CYS A 55 2.82 8.46 -10.11
CA CYS A 55 3.17 7.34 -9.25
C CYS A 55 2.43 6.10 -9.76
N ASP A 56 3.07 4.94 -9.65
CA ASP A 56 2.49 3.67 -10.07
C ASP A 56 1.78 2.94 -8.92
N ILE A 57 2.10 3.31 -7.67
CA ILE A 57 1.45 2.79 -6.47
C ILE A 57 1.60 3.77 -5.31
N ILE A 58 0.65 3.75 -4.38
CA ILE A 58 0.70 4.46 -3.11
C ILE A 58 0.83 3.46 -1.96
N ILE A 59 1.71 3.73 -1.00
CA ILE A 59 1.78 3.00 0.26
C ILE A 59 1.54 3.96 1.43
N SER A 60 0.43 3.74 2.13
CA SER A 60 0.03 4.53 3.28
C SER A 60 0.94 4.30 4.49
N GLY A 61 1.20 5.39 5.21
CA GLY A 61 1.87 5.34 6.49
C GLY A 61 0.97 4.81 7.61
N HIS A 62 -0.25 5.35 7.71
CA HIS A 62 -1.32 5.07 8.71
C HIS A 62 -2.38 6.19 8.78
N LYS A 63 -2.11 7.40 8.25
CA LYS A 63 -3.02 8.57 8.39
C LYS A 63 -3.91 8.76 7.17
N ASP A 64 -5.16 9.15 7.44
CA ASP A 64 -6.14 9.60 6.45
C ASP A 64 -6.27 8.66 5.24
N GLU A 65 -6.34 7.35 5.51
CA GLU A 65 -6.37 6.30 4.47
C GLU A 65 -7.55 6.43 3.54
N ARG A 66 -8.72 6.84 4.05
CA ARG A 66 -9.88 7.16 3.22
C ARG A 66 -9.56 8.23 2.18
N PHE A 67 -8.91 9.31 2.60
CA PHE A 67 -8.51 10.39 1.68
C PHE A 67 -7.50 9.90 0.64
N LEU A 68 -6.50 9.09 1.06
CA LEU A 68 -5.54 8.52 0.12
C LEU A 68 -6.20 7.55 -0.86
N CYS A 69 -7.22 6.79 -0.42
CA CYS A 69 -8.00 5.91 -1.28
C CYS A 69 -8.78 6.69 -2.32
N GLU A 70 -9.44 7.78 -1.94
CA GLU A 70 -10.11 8.68 -2.90
C GLU A 70 -9.11 9.21 -3.94
N MET A 71 -7.89 9.60 -3.53
CA MET A 71 -6.87 10.07 -4.46
C MET A 71 -6.31 8.97 -5.36
N ALA A 72 -6.21 7.75 -4.85
CA ALA A 72 -5.75 6.58 -5.60
C ALA A 72 -6.77 6.22 -6.69
N SER A 73 -8.05 6.16 -6.31
CA SER A 73 -9.18 5.90 -7.20
C SER A 73 -9.30 6.99 -8.28
N ASP A 74 -9.25 8.27 -7.89
CA ASP A 74 -9.24 9.41 -8.82
C ASP A 74 -8.09 9.37 -9.85
N LEU A 75 -6.95 8.78 -9.51
CA LEU A 75 -5.75 8.70 -10.36
C LEU A 75 -5.63 7.35 -11.08
N GLY A 76 -6.50 6.39 -10.77
CA GLY A 76 -6.45 5.04 -11.32
C GLY A 76 -5.20 4.26 -10.90
N ILE A 77 -4.71 4.45 -9.67
CA ILE A 77 -3.49 3.79 -9.18
C ILE A 77 -3.78 2.97 -7.90
N PRO A 78 -3.09 1.83 -7.68
CA PRO A 78 -3.31 1.01 -6.50
C PRO A 78 -2.85 1.70 -5.20
N LEU A 79 -3.50 1.33 -4.10
CA LEU A 79 -3.16 1.77 -2.75
C LEU A 79 -2.93 0.57 -1.82
N ILE A 80 -1.84 0.61 -1.05
CA ILE A 80 -1.58 -0.30 0.05
C ILE A 80 -1.79 0.45 1.37
N THR A 81 -2.67 -0.04 2.22
CA THR A 81 -3.01 0.57 3.51
C THR A 81 -1.97 0.22 4.60
N GLY A 82 -1.95 1.00 5.68
CA GLY A 82 -0.94 0.95 6.74
C GLY A 82 -1.45 0.59 8.14
N LYS A 83 -2.71 0.88 8.51
CA LYS A 83 -3.26 0.44 9.82
C LYS A 83 -3.55 -1.06 9.85
N VAL A 84 -4.32 -1.50 8.87
CA VAL A 84 -4.50 -2.90 8.48
C VAL A 84 -3.95 -2.98 7.07
N ILE A 85 -3.18 -3.99 6.73
CA ILE A 85 -2.58 -4.10 5.40
C ILE A 85 -3.57 -4.79 4.47
N THR A 86 -4.04 -4.05 3.49
CA THR A 86 -4.80 -4.52 2.33
C THR A 86 -4.30 -3.76 1.10
N VAL A 87 -4.60 -4.30 -0.08
CA VAL A 87 -4.33 -3.70 -1.38
C VAL A 87 -5.68 -3.36 -2.02
N ILE A 88 -5.84 -2.09 -2.36
CA ILE A 88 -6.97 -1.56 -3.11
C ILE A 88 -6.48 -1.35 -4.54
N LEU A 89 -7.04 -2.11 -5.48
CA LEU A 89 -6.73 -1.99 -6.91
C LEU A 89 -7.64 -0.95 -7.57
N PRO A 90 -7.21 -0.28 -8.66
CA PRO A 90 -8.00 0.75 -9.35
C PRO A 90 -9.37 0.28 -9.87
N ASP A 91 -9.47 -1.00 -10.20
CA ASP A 91 -10.66 -1.68 -10.71
C ASP A 91 -11.36 -2.54 -9.63
N GLY A 92 -10.91 -2.41 -8.38
CA GLY A 92 -11.39 -3.19 -7.24
C GLY A 92 -12.45 -2.44 -6.41
N TYR A 93 -12.51 -2.83 -5.14
CA TYR A 93 -13.39 -2.24 -4.13
C TYR A 93 -12.84 -0.90 -3.63
N ASP A 94 -13.72 0.05 -3.33
CA ASP A 94 -13.34 1.31 -2.69
C ASP A 94 -13.19 1.15 -1.16
N TYR A 95 -12.71 2.20 -0.49
CA TYR A 95 -12.48 2.21 0.97
C TYR A 95 -13.73 1.84 1.77
N ASP A 96 -14.88 2.36 1.35
CA ASP A 96 -16.16 2.18 2.04
C ASP A 96 -16.75 0.78 1.75
N ASP A 97 -16.52 0.21 0.56
CA ASP A 97 -16.94 -1.15 0.21
C ASP A 97 -16.22 -2.22 1.05
N LEU A 98 -15.06 -1.89 1.59
CA LEU A 98 -14.23 -2.78 2.41
C LEU A 98 -14.40 -2.56 3.92
N ASP A 99 -15.28 -1.64 4.33
CA ASP A 99 -15.49 -1.21 5.72
C ASP A 99 -14.17 -1.01 6.50
N LEU A 100 -13.22 -0.30 5.89
CA LEU A 100 -11.93 -0.04 6.53
C LEU A 100 -12.03 0.97 7.69
N SER A 101 -13.15 1.71 7.74
CA SER A 101 -13.44 2.71 8.78
C SER A 101 -13.42 2.14 10.19
N ARG A 102 -13.85 0.88 10.38
CA ARG A 102 -13.86 0.20 11.69
C ARG A 102 -12.47 0.03 12.31
N PHE A 103 -11.42 0.14 11.49
CA PHE A 103 -10.03 0.03 11.94
C PHE A 103 -9.38 1.38 12.25
N GLU A 104 -10.10 2.50 12.10
CA GLU A 104 -9.52 3.81 12.35
C GLU A 104 -9.04 4.02 13.80
N GLY A 105 -9.67 3.35 14.77
CA GLY A 105 -9.30 3.41 16.18
C GLY A 105 -8.15 2.48 16.59
N LEU A 106 -7.61 1.66 15.67
CA LEU A 106 -6.54 0.73 16.01
C LEU A 106 -5.28 1.48 16.46
N LYS A 107 -4.81 1.13 17.66
CA LYS A 107 -3.53 1.61 18.17
C LYS A 107 -2.41 0.91 17.43
N PHE A 108 -1.43 1.71 17.06
CA PHE A 108 -0.26 1.23 16.36
C PHE A 108 0.79 0.76 17.37
N ASP A 109 1.16 -0.52 17.28
CA ASP A 109 2.23 -1.09 18.09
C ASP A 109 3.60 -0.89 17.40
N PRO A 110 4.57 -0.22 18.06
CA PRO A 110 5.90 -0.01 17.48
C PRO A 110 6.65 -1.29 17.09
N TYR A 111 6.43 -2.40 17.81
CA TYR A 111 7.10 -3.67 17.50
C TYR A 111 6.58 -4.29 16.19
N SER A 112 5.28 -4.17 15.96
CA SER A 112 4.60 -4.60 14.72
C SER A 112 5.00 -3.78 13.48
N HIS A 113 5.56 -2.58 13.67
CA HIS A 113 5.83 -1.65 12.59
C HIS A 113 6.75 -2.20 11.50
N LEU A 114 7.83 -2.86 11.89
CA LEU A 114 8.80 -3.37 10.91
C LEU A 114 8.15 -4.47 10.04
N ILE A 115 7.40 -5.38 10.67
CA ILE A 115 6.67 -6.45 9.98
C ILE A 115 5.69 -5.85 8.97
N ILE A 116 4.94 -4.82 9.40
CA ILE A 116 4.00 -4.12 8.54
C ILE A 116 4.71 -3.53 7.31
N ARG A 117 5.86 -2.87 7.48
CA ARG A 117 6.59 -2.30 6.33
C ARG A 117 7.10 -3.36 5.36
N TYR A 118 7.58 -4.50 5.84
CA TYR A 118 7.99 -5.59 4.96
C TYR A 118 6.81 -6.17 4.17
N LEU A 119 5.66 -6.37 4.81
CA LEU A 119 4.45 -6.85 4.15
C LEU A 119 3.96 -5.86 3.09
N GLN A 120 3.92 -4.57 3.40
CA GLN A 120 3.56 -3.53 2.44
C GLN A 120 4.53 -3.50 1.23
N ALA A 121 5.83 -3.61 1.47
CA ALA A 121 6.82 -3.63 0.39
C ALA A 121 6.69 -4.88 -0.49
N PHE A 122 6.35 -6.03 0.11
CA PHE A 122 6.15 -7.26 -0.64
C PHE A 122 4.88 -7.24 -1.47
N GLU A 123 3.79 -6.67 -0.95
CA GLU A 123 2.58 -6.44 -1.76
C GLU A 123 2.85 -5.46 -2.91
N ALA A 124 3.64 -4.40 -2.69
CA ALA A 124 4.04 -3.48 -3.76
C ALA A 124 4.83 -4.19 -4.86
N PHE A 125 5.75 -5.09 -4.48
CA PHE A 125 6.47 -5.93 -5.42
C PHE A 125 5.50 -6.77 -6.27
N LYS A 126 4.54 -7.46 -5.65
CA LYS A 126 3.56 -8.29 -6.38
C LYS A 126 2.72 -7.46 -7.35
N VAL A 127 2.16 -6.35 -6.87
CA VAL A 127 1.32 -5.45 -7.65
C VAL A 127 2.06 -4.93 -8.89
N LEU A 128 3.28 -4.45 -8.72
CA LEU A 128 4.02 -3.78 -9.80
C LEU A 128 4.72 -4.74 -10.76
N THR A 129 5.14 -5.92 -10.28
CA THR A 129 5.80 -6.91 -11.15
C THR A 129 4.82 -7.87 -11.81
N GLY A 130 3.62 -8.04 -11.24
CA GLY A 130 2.68 -9.07 -11.65
C GLY A 130 3.20 -10.49 -11.44
N ALA A 131 4.25 -10.68 -10.63
CA ALA A 131 4.84 -11.99 -10.35
C ALA A 131 3.83 -12.94 -9.68
N GLU A 132 3.02 -12.39 -8.77
CA GLU A 132 1.93 -13.06 -8.08
C GLU A 132 0.76 -12.09 -7.88
N ARG A 133 -0.42 -12.63 -7.60
CA ARG A 133 -1.56 -11.79 -7.18
C ARG A 133 -1.31 -11.22 -5.77
N PRO A 134 -1.77 -9.99 -5.48
CA PRO A 134 -1.73 -9.45 -4.12
C PRO A 134 -2.36 -10.43 -3.14
N THR A 135 -1.69 -10.67 -2.01
CA THR A 135 -2.21 -11.57 -0.98
C THR A 135 -3.35 -10.92 -0.22
N PHE A 136 -3.28 -9.61 -0.03
CA PHE A 136 -4.24 -8.86 0.78
C PHE A 136 -5.22 -8.06 -0.10
N ALA A 137 -5.82 -8.71 -1.10
CA ALA A 137 -6.94 -8.14 -1.87
C ALA A 137 -7.99 -9.23 -2.17
N PRO A 138 -9.21 -9.18 -1.59
CA PRO A 138 -9.75 -8.25 -0.59
C PRO A 138 -9.46 -8.70 0.87
N MET A 139 -8.52 -9.62 1.07
CA MET A 139 -8.09 -10.02 2.40
C MET A 139 -7.31 -8.88 3.07
N ALA A 140 -7.26 -8.87 4.39
CA ALA A 140 -6.44 -7.93 5.14
C ALA A 140 -5.69 -8.64 6.25
N ILE A 141 -4.57 -8.07 6.67
CA ILE A 141 -3.86 -8.49 7.87
C ILE A 141 -3.76 -7.34 8.86
N LYS A 142 -4.22 -7.60 10.07
CA LYS A 142 -4.09 -6.71 11.22
C LYS A 142 -2.99 -7.27 12.11
N ILE A 143 -2.04 -6.40 12.47
CA ILE A 143 -0.89 -6.75 13.29
C ILE A 143 -0.82 -5.75 14.44
N ASN A 144 -1.20 -6.19 15.63
CA ASN A 144 -1.10 -5.44 16.87
C ASN A 144 -0.60 -6.39 17.99
N GLU A 145 -1.27 -6.42 19.15
CA GLU A 145 -1.03 -7.46 20.17
C GLU A 145 -1.26 -8.88 19.62
N GLU A 146 -2.09 -9.03 18.59
CA GLU A 146 -2.37 -10.28 17.89
C GLU A 146 -2.21 -10.10 16.37
N ILE A 147 -1.99 -11.22 15.67
CA ILE A 147 -1.97 -11.26 14.20
C ILE A 147 -3.27 -11.89 13.73
N GLU A 148 -4.04 -11.15 12.96
CA GLU A 148 -5.37 -11.55 12.49
C GLU A 148 -5.49 -11.36 10.99
N MET A 149 -5.90 -12.43 10.29
CA MET A 149 -6.28 -12.39 8.88
C MET A 149 -7.78 -12.17 8.76
N ILE A 150 -8.18 -11.17 7.98
CA ILE A 150 -9.57 -10.71 7.89
C ILE A 150 -10.02 -10.77 6.44
N ASP A 151 -11.14 -11.43 6.18
CA ASP A 151 -11.84 -11.33 4.90
C ASP A 151 -12.74 -10.09 4.94
N LEU A 152 -12.33 -8.99 4.28
CA LEU A 152 -13.02 -7.70 4.39
C LEU A 152 -14.44 -7.71 3.83
N ILE A 153 -14.75 -8.67 2.95
CA ILE A 153 -16.09 -8.81 2.36
C ILE A 153 -16.99 -9.61 3.31
N LYS A 154 -16.51 -10.77 3.80
CA LYS A 154 -17.33 -11.63 4.67
C LYS A 154 -17.52 -11.10 6.08
N SER A 155 -16.65 -10.20 6.53
CA SER A 155 -16.70 -9.62 7.88
C SER A 155 -17.69 -8.46 8.01
N GLN A 156 -18.55 -8.23 7.01
CA GLN A 156 -19.61 -7.21 7.02
C GLN A 156 -20.99 -7.79 7.40
N SER A 157 -21.10 -9.11 7.60
CA SER A 157 -22.34 -9.83 7.96
C SER A 157 -22.43 -10.17 9.44
#